data_AF-A0A318XPT4-F1
#
_entry.id   AF-A0A318XPT4-F1
#
_cell.length_a   1.000
_cell.length_b   1.000
_cell.length_c   1.000
_cell.angle_alpha   90.00
_cell.angle_beta   90.00
_cell.angle_gamma   90.00
#
_symmetry.space_group_name_H-M   'P 1'
#
loop_
_entity.id
_entity.type
_entity.pdbx_description
1 polymer ?
#
loop_
_entity_poly.entity_id
_entity_poly.type
_entity_poly.pdbx_seq_one_letter_code
_entity_poly.pdbx_strand_id
1 'polypeptide(L)' 'MKIYKQLISEFLDEAVAHSHSFSKKSFLDRRGRHRVYAIINKINEELIELTNEVLKAEQDNISILKKLDDIRGLILDLFL' A
#
# COMPACT_ATOMS: atom_id res chain seq x y z
N MET A 1 -5.08 8.82 -12.13
CA MET A 1 -4.92 7.54 -11.39
C MET A 1 -3.71 6.69 -11.79
N LYS A 2 -3.36 6.57 -13.08
CA LYS A 2 -2.21 5.73 -13.51
C LYS A 2 -0.87 6.11 -12.83
N ILE A 3 -0.57 7.41 -12.77
CA ILE A 3 0.64 7.93 -12.11
C ILE A 3 0.64 7.61 -10.61
N TYR A 4 -0.49 7.80 -9.92
CA TYR A 4 -0.60 7.52 -8.48
C TYR A 4 -0.35 6.03 -8.16
N LYS A 5 -0.94 5.12 -8.94
CA LYS A 5 -0.67 3.68 -8.81
C LYS A 5 0.78 3.33 -9.07
N GLN A 6 1.38 3.94 -10.09
CA GLN A 6 2.79 3.71 -10.43
C GLN A 6 3.71 4.14 -9.29
N LEU A 7 3.52 5.35 -8.74
CA LEU A 7 4.32 5.86 -7.63
C LEU A 7 4.20 4.99 -6.38
N ILE A 8 2.99 4.49 -6.08
CA ILE A 8 2.82 3.56 -4.96
C ILE A 8 3.50 2.22 -5.24
N SER A 9 3.38 1.67 -6.45
CA SER A 9 4.06 0.42 -6.81
C SER A 9 5.57 0.54 -6.68
N GLU A 10 6.16 1.60 -7.25
CA GLU A 10 7.61 1.87 -7.16
C GLU A 10 8.06 2.00 -5.70
N PHE A 11 7.28 2.71 -4.87
CA PHE A 11 7.54 2.84 -3.45
C PHE A 11 7.46 1.50 -2.70
N LEU A 12 6.43 0.69 -2.95
CA LEU A 12 6.25 -0.61 -2.29
C LEU A 12 7.37 -1.59 -2.67
N ASP A 13 7.79 -1.58 -3.94
CA ASP A 13 8.90 -2.39 -4.42
C ASP A 13 10.21 -2.01 -3.71
N GLU A 14 10.48 -0.71 -3.56
CA GLU A 14 11.67 -0.21 -2.85
C GLU A 14 11.62 -0.54 -1.35
N ALA A 15 10.46 -0.35 -0.72
CA ALA A 15 10.25 -0.67 0.70
C ALA A 15 10.44 -2.16 0.99
N VAL A 16 9.91 -3.04 0.14
CA VAL A 16 10.10 -4.50 0.26
C VAL A 16 11.54 -4.90 0.02
N ALA A 17 12.19 -4.35 -1.01
CA ALA A 17 13.60 -4.63 -1.31
C ALA A 17 14.53 -4.22 -0.15
N HIS A 18 14.29 -3.07 0.47
CA HIS A 18 15.01 -2.67 1.69
C HIS A 18 14.66 -3.55 2.90
N SER A 19 13.41 -3.98 3.03
CA SER A 19 13.00 -4.92 4.09
C SER A 19 13.74 -6.27 4.00
N HIS A 20 14.04 -6.74 2.78
CA HIS A 20 14.82 -7.97 2.59
C HIS A 20 16.24 -7.84 3.17
N SER A 21 16.90 -6.69 2.95
CA SER A 21 18.21 -6.37 3.55
C SER A 21 18.14 -6.26 5.07
N PHE A 22 17.07 -5.66 5.59
CA PHE A 22 16.79 -5.57 7.04
C PHE A 22 16.57 -6.95 7.68
N SER A 23 15.79 -7.83 7.04
CA SER A 23 15.53 -9.19 7.51
C SER A 23 16.79 -10.08 7.53
N LYS A 24 17.76 -9.84 6.64
CA LYS A 24 19.05 -10.58 6.65
C LYS A 24 19.87 -10.32 7.91
N LYS A 25 19.69 -9.18 8.59
CA LYS A 25 20.33 -8.88 9.87
C LYS A 25 19.54 -9.43 11.08
N SER A 26 18.25 -9.71 10.91
CA SER A 26 17.36 -10.22 11.97
C SER A 26 16.91 -11.64 11.60
N PHE A 27 17.69 -12.64 12.01
CA PHE A 27 17.57 -14.06 11.67
C PHE A 27 16.25 -14.78 12.05
N LEU A 28 15.18 -14.06 12.42
CA LEU A 28 14.05 -14.66 13.14
C LEU A 28 12.65 -14.16 12.77
N ASP A 29 12.33 -13.80 11.52
CA ASP A 29 10.90 -13.64 11.23
C ASP A 29 10.37 -14.09 9.86
N ARG A 30 9.86 -15.32 9.82
CA ARG A 30 9.00 -15.84 8.75
C ARG A 30 7.57 -15.26 8.83
N ARG A 31 7.13 -14.75 9.99
CA ARG A 31 5.79 -14.17 10.21
C ARG A 31 5.74 -12.71 9.73
N GLY A 32 6.81 -11.95 9.92
CA GLY A 32 6.95 -10.56 9.47
C GLY A 32 6.80 -10.40 7.96
N ARG A 33 7.40 -11.29 7.16
CA ARG A 33 7.20 -11.28 5.70
C ARG A 33 5.74 -11.51 5.31
N HIS A 34 5.04 -12.43 5.99
CA HIS A 34 3.63 -12.68 5.72
C HIS A 34 2.76 -11.44 6.05
N ARG A 35 3.06 -10.74 7.15
CA ARG A 35 2.39 -9.48 7.52
C ARG A 35 2.63 -8.40 6.45
N VAL A 36 3.87 -8.22 5.99
CA VAL A 36 4.20 -7.25 4.93
C VAL A 36 3.43 -7.55 3.64
N TYR A 37 3.43 -8.80 3.17
CA TYR A 37 2.66 -9.17 1.99
C TYR A 37 1.15 -8.97 2.17
N ALA A 38 0.60 -9.25 3.36
CA ALA A 38 -0.81 -9.02 3.65
C ALA A 38 -1.17 -7.52 3.58
N ILE A 39 -0.31 -6.64 4.10
CA ILE A 39 -0.50 -5.18 4.04
C ILE A 39 -0.43 -4.71 2.57
N ILE A 40 0.55 -5.17 1.80
CA ILE A 40 0.68 -4.82 0.38
C ILE A 40 -0.54 -5.25 -0.42
N ASN A 41 -1.05 -6.46 -0.19
CA ASN A 41 -2.28 -6.93 -0.85
C ASN A 41 -3.45 -6.01 -0.53
N LYS A 42 -3.58 -5.58 0.73
CA LYS A 42 -4.64 -4.66 1.15
C LYS A 42 -4.51 -3.28 0.52
N ILE A 43 -3.30 -2.74 0.40
CA ILE A 43 -3.04 -1.47 -0.31
C ILE A 43 -3.48 -1.58 -1.78
N ASN A 44 -3.19 -2.70 -2.44
CA ASN A 44 -3.60 -2.94 -3.82
C ASN A 44 -5.13 -2.99 -3.98
N GLU A 45 -5.84 -3.63 -3.06
CA GLU A 45 -7.30 -3.67 -3.04
C GLU A 45 -7.88 -2.25 -2.92
N GLU A 46 -7.41 -1.45 -1.95
CA GLU A 46 -7.88 -0.06 -1.76
C GLU A 46 -7.60 0.82 -2.98
N LEU A 47 -6.47 0.61 -3.68
CA LEU A 47 -6.17 1.33 -4.93
C LEU A 47 -7.10 0.98 -6.08
N ILE A 48 -7.56 -0.28 -6.16
CA ILE A 48 -8.55 -0.69 -7.14
C ILE A 48 -9.88 -0.01 -6.82
N GLU A 49 -10.31 -0.05 -5.57
CA GLU A 49 -11.55 0.59 -5.13
C GLU A 49 -11.55 2.10 -5.35
N LEU A 50 -10.46 2.79 -4.99
CA LEU A 50 -10.28 4.22 -5.23
C LEU A 50 -10.38 4.55 -6.73
N THR A 51 -9.83 3.70 -7.58
CA THR A 51 -9.94 3.89 -9.04
C THR A 51 -11.38 3.74 -9.51
N ASN A 52 -12.09 2.74 -9.00
CA ASN A 52 -13.49 2.52 -9.34
C ASN A 52 -14.35 3.70 -8.86
N GLU A 53 -14.09 4.25 -7.68
CA GLU A 53 -14.77 5.46 -7.18
C GLU A 53 -14.52 6.68 -8.06
N VAL A 54 -13.28 6.91 -8.48
CA VAL A 54 -12.94 8.01 -9.39
C VAL A 54 -13.60 7.84 -10.77
N LEU A 55 -13.86 6.62 -11.21
CA LEU A 55 -14.53 6.36 -12.50
C LEU A 55 -16.07 6.47 -12.43
N LYS A 56 -16.67 6.56 -11.23
CA LYS A 56 -18.11 6.76 -11.09
C LYS A 56 -18.50 8.15 -11.59
N ALA A 57 -19.69 8.24 -12.19
CA ALA A 57 -20.24 9.49 -12.73
C ALA A 57 -20.54 10.52 -11.63
N GLU A 58 -20.93 10.07 -10.44
CA GLU A 58 -21.00 10.88 -9.23
C GLU A 58 -19.76 10.62 -8.37
N GLN A 59 -18.86 11.59 -8.34
CA GLN A 59 -17.67 11.55 -7.48
C GLN A 59 -17.98 12.18 -6.13
N ASP A 60 -18.04 11.36 -5.08
CA ASP A 60 -17.96 11.84 -3.71
C ASP A 60 -16.49 12.13 -3.36
N ASN A 61 -16.09 13.39 -3.49
CA ASN A 61 -14.72 13.80 -3.21
C ASN A 61 -14.28 13.56 -1.76
N ILE A 62 -15.22 13.50 -0.81
CA ILE A 62 -14.92 13.22 0.60
C ILE A 62 -14.60 11.74 0.78
N SER A 63 -15.32 10.83 0.10
CA SER A 63 -15.01 9.40 0.13
C SER A 63 -13.64 9.11 -0.48
N ILE A 64 -13.34 9.75 -1.62
CA ILE A 64 -12.05 9.64 -2.31
C ILE A 64 -10.91 10.11 -1.39
N LEU A 65 -11.09 11.24 -0.70
CA LEU A 65 -10.10 11.76 0.24
C LEU A 65 -9.87 10.80 1.40
N LYS A 66 -10.95 10.24 1.98
CA LYS A 66 -10.85 9.26 3.05
C LYS A 66 -10.05 8.02 2.62
N LYS A 67 -10.32 7.48 1.42
CA LYS A 67 -9.57 6.34 0.88
C LYS A 67 -8.09 6.65 0.68
N LEU A 68 -7.74 7.87 0.27
CA LEU A 68 -6.35 8.29 0.17
C LEU A 68 -5.64 8.29 1.53
N ASP A 69 -6.32 8.74 2.58
CA ASP A 69 -5.78 8.72 3.95
C ASP A 69 -5.67 7.29 4.50
N ASP A 70 -6.63 6.42 4.20
CA ASP A 70 -6.58 4.99 4.57
C ASP A 70 -5.38 4.29 3.91
N ILE A 71 -5.14 4.52 2.61
CA ILE A 71 -3.96 4.01 1.90
C ILE A 71 -2.66 4.53 2.53
N ARG A 72 -2.63 5.82 2.92
CA ARG A 72 -1.46 6.39 3.61
C ARG A 72 -1.23 5.70 4.96
N GLY A 73 -2.28 5.40 5.72
CA GLY A 73 -2.20 4.65 6.97
C GLY A 73 -1.58 3.27 6.77
N LEU A 74 -2.04 2.52 5.77
CA LEU A 74 -1.49 1.19 5.43
C LEU A 74 -0.01 1.26 5.03
N ILE A 75 0.41 2.33 4.34
CA ILE A 75 1.81 2.56 4.00
C ILE A 75 2.65 2.82 5.26
N LEU A 76 2.12 3.59 6.22
CA LEU A 76 2.81 3.83 7.49
C LEU A 76 2.97 2.54 8.31
N ASP A 77 2.00 1.63 8.26
CA ASP A 77 2.06 0.33 8.92
C ASP A 77 3.20 -0.57 8.39
N LEU A 78 3.74 -0.31 7.19
CA LEU A 78 4.91 -1.03 6.67
C LEU A 78 6.22 -0.64 7.37
N PHE A 79 6.27 0.51 8.04
CA PHE A 79 7.42 0.96 8.80
C PHE A 79 7.40 0.54 10.28
N LEU A 80 6.24 0.07 10.78
CA LEU A 80 5.98 -0.28 12.19
C LEU A 80 6.04 -1.79 12.48
#